data_AF-A0A3D4CRP2-F1
#
_entry.id   AF-A0A3D4CRP2-F1
#
_cell.length_a   1.000
_cell.length_b   1.000
_cell.length_c   1.000
_cell.angle_alpha   90.00
_cell.angle_beta   90.00
_cell.angle_gamma   90.00
#
_symmetry.space_group_name_H-M   'P 1'
#
loop_
_entity.id
_entity.type
_entity.pdbx_description
1 polymer ?
#
loop_
_entity_poly.entity_id
_entity_poly.type
_entity_poly.pdbx_seq_one_letter_code
_entity_poly.pdbx_strand_id
1 'polypeptide(L)'
;MVIPGQRTCVLTIIACTLCSPLKAGKPALATIDMAKAFDAYHLTTLERKRVRDARETLKEDPRPESLKLLEIELDDLKVRIQNPIREEKQRQEDYRRFLVKHHEYSTLKREHARDNAEKLKLLNESMVVT
;
A
#
# COMPACT_ATOMS: atom_id res chain seq x y z
N MET A 1 48.85 -38.92 -70.80
CA MET A 1 48.53 -37.59 -71.37
C MET A 1 48.02 -36.70 -70.25
N VAL A 2 48.75 -35.62 -69.96
CA VAL A 2 48.38 -34.59 -68.98
C VAL A 2 47.48 -33.58 -69.69
N ILE A 3 46.28 -33.32 -69.15
CA ILE A 3 45.54 -32.09 -69.39
C ILE A 3 45.06 -31.57 -68.02
N PRO A 4 45.34 -30.30 -67.67
CA PRO A 4 45.30 -29.80 -66.31
C PRO A 4 44.01 -29.02 -66.02
N GLY A 5 43.72 -28.86 -64.72
CA GLY A 5 43.03 -27.68 -64.22
C GLY A 5 41.56 -27.87 -63.85
N GLN A 6 41.31 -28.00 -62.55
CA GLN A 6 40.40 -27.09 -61.84
C GLN A 6 40.46 -27.37 -60.34
N ARG A 7 41.54 -26.86 -59.73
CA ARG A 7 41.68 -26.69 -58.28
C ARG A 7 40.75 -25.57 -57.81
N THR A 8 39.44 -25.78 -57.87
CA THR A 8 38.44 -24.82 -57.35
C THR A 8 37.20 -25.49 -56.77
N CYS A 9 37.23 -26.80 -56.53
CA CYS A 9 36.03 -27.56 -56.14
C CYS A 9 35.87 -27.79 -54.62
N VAL A 10 36.70 -27.18 -53.75
CA VAL A 10 36.70 -27.53 -52.31
C VAL A 10 36.28 -26.37 -51.39
N LEU A 11 36.14 -25.14 -51.88
CA LEU A 11 35.83 -23.98 -51.03
C LEU A 11 34.35 -23.54 -51.01
N THR A 12 33.48 -24.15 -51.81
CA THR A 12 32.05 -23.79 -51.87
C THR A 12 31.12 -24.69 -51.05
N ILE A 13 31.65 -25.67 -50.30
CA ILE A 13 30.81 -26.62 -49.55
C ILE A 13 30.59 -26.20 -48.09
N ILE A 14 31.41 -25.29 -47.53
CA ILE A 14 31.31 -24.90 -46.10
C ILE A 14 30.35 -23.73 -45.85
N ALA A 15 29.88 -23.02 -46.89
CA ALA A 15 28.92 -21.92 -46.72
C ALA A 15 27.44 -22.38 -46.65
N CYS A 16 27.15 -23.68 -46.81
CA CYS A 16 25.77 -24.19 -46.94
C CYS A 16 25.24 -24.97 -45.72
N THR A 17 25.94 -25.01 -44.59
CA THR A 17 25.50 -25.81 -43.41
C THR A 17 25.00 -24.99 -42.22
N LEU A 18 24.80 -23.67 -42.34
CA LEU A 18 24.28 -22.84 -41.24
C LEU A 18 23.01 -22.05 -41.55
N CYS A 19 22.36 -22.29 -42.70
CA CYS A 19 21.05 -21.72 -42.96
C CYS A 19 19.95 -22.75 -42.70
N SER A 20 19.73 -23.10 -41.43
CA SER A 20 18.46 -23.69 -41.04
C SER A 20 17.36 -22.68 -41.44
N PRO A 21 16.35 -23.06 -42.26
CA PRO A 21 15.20 -22.20 -42.41
C PRO A 21 14.57 -22.10 -41.03
N LEU A 22 14.62 -20.92 -40.43
CA LEU A 22 13.77 -20.60 -39.29
C LEU A 22 12.35 -20.82 -39.83
N LYS A 23 11.72 -21.95 -39.49
CA LYS A 23 10.29 -22.12 -39.70
C LYS A 23 9.66 -20.99 -38.89
N ALA A 24 9.31 -19.90 -39.56
CA ALA A 24 8.45 -18.87 -39.02
C ALA A 24 7.12 -19.57 -38.71
N GLY A 25 7.01 -20.11 -37.48
CA GLY A 25 5.74 -20.53 -36.93
C GLY A 25 4.79 -19.35 -37.10
N LYS A 26 3.57 -19.62 -37.57
CA LYS A 26 2.53 -18.61 -37.79
C LYS A 26 2.56 -17.64 -36.60
N PRO A 27 2.67 -16.31 -36.81
CA PRO A 27 2.67 -15.38 -35.70
C PRO A 27 1.41 -15.65 -34.87
N ALA A 28 1.58 -15.93 -33.59
CA ALA A 28 0.47 -16.07 -32.66
C ALA A 28 -0.12 -14.67 -32.46
N LEU A 29 -0.98 -14.25 -33.38
CA LEU A 29 -1.69 -12.99 -33.31
C LEU A 29 -2.82 -13.16 -32.28
N ALA A 30 -2.62 -12.61 -31.09
CA ALA A 30 -3.70 -12.46 -30.12
C ALA A 30 -4.57 -11.26 -30.54
N THR A 31 -5.86 -11.50 -30.79
CA THR A 31 -6.84 -10.42 -30.97
C THR A 31 -7.27 -9.91 -29.61
N ILE A 32 -7.00 -8.64 -29.32
CA ILE A 32 -7.49 -7.96 -28.11
C ILE A 32 -8.77 -7.23 -28.46
N ASP A 33 -9.84 -7.49 -27.71
CA ASP A 33 -11.07 -6.69 -27.77
C ASP A 33 -10.83 -5.37 -27.05
N MET A 34 -10.68 -4.30 -27.83
CA MET A 34 -10.39 -2.96 -27.31
C MET A 34 -11.54 -2.37 -26.51
N ALA A 35 -12.79 -2.70 -26.83
CA ALA A 35 -13.95 -2.23 -26.07
C ALA A 35 -13.95 -2.84 -24.68
N LYS A 36 -13.77 -4.17 -24.61
CA LYS A 36 -13.66 -4.90 -23.33
C LYS A 36 -12.45 -4.43 -22.51
N ALA A 37 -11.31 -4.16 -23.15
CA ALA A 37 -10.14 -3.62 -22.47
C ALA A 37 -10.37 -2.21 -21.91
N PHE A 38 -11.07 -1.35 -22.65
CA PHE A 38 -11.41 0.00 -22.21
C PHE A 38 -12.40 0.00 -21.03
N ASP A 39 -13.43 -0.85 -21.09
CA ASP A 39 -14.40 -1.00 -20.01
C ASP A 39 -13.73 -1.51 -18.72
N ALA A 40 -12.86 -2.52 -18.84
CA ALA A 40 -12.07 -3.01 -17.71
C ALA A 40 -11.13 -1.92 -17.15
N TYR A 41 -10.51 -1.11 -18.00
CA TYR A 41 -9.69 0.02 -17.56
C TYR A 41 -10.51 1.10 -16.83
N HIS A 42 -11.69 1.46 -17.32
CA HIS A 42 -12.55 2.45 -16.67
C HIS A 42 -13.07 1.96 -15.32
N LEU A 43 -13.54 0.70 -15.26
CA LEU A 43 -13.96 0.08 -14.00
C LEU A 43 -12.81 0.09 -12.98
N THR A 44 -11.60 -0.34 -13.38
CA THR A 44 -10.44 -0.34 -12.47
C THR A 44 -10.02 1.07 -12.04
N THR A 45 -10.15 2.08 -12.89
CA THR A 45 -9.84 3.48 -12.55
C THR A 45 -10.86 4.06 -11.55
N LEU A 46 -12.14 3.77 -11.75
CA LEU A 46 -13.21 4.18 -10.84
C LEU A 46 -13.09 3.50 -9.48
N GLU A 47 -12.80 2.20 -9.44
CA GLU A 47 -12.59 1.48 -8.17
C GLU A 47 -11.35 2.01 -7.43
N ARG A 48 -10.24 2.26 -8.14
CA ARG A 48 -9.05 2.90 -7.52
C ARG A 48 -9.37 4.28 -6.94
N LYS A 49 -10.19 5.07 -7.65
CA LYS A 49 -10.64 6.37 -7.15
C LYS A 49 -11.49 6.20 -5.89
N ARG A 50 -12.48 5.31 -5.89
CA ARG A 50 -13.32 5.00 -4.72
C ARG A 50 -12.49 4.60 -3.50
N VAL A 51 -11.51 3.70 -3.69
CA VAL A 51 -10.62 3.26 -2.61
C VAL A 51 -9.75 4.42 -2.10
N ARG A 52 -9.24 5.27 -2.99
CA ARG A 52 -8.45 6.44 -2.59
C ARG A 52 -9.29 7.42 -1.78
N ASP A 53 -10.47 7.78 -2.26
CA ASP A 53 -11.37 8.73 -1.61
C ASP A 53 -11.82 8.16 -0.24
N ALA A 54 -12.10 6.86 -0.16
CA ALA A 54 -12.38 6.17 1.11
C ALA A 54 -11.18 6.18 2.07
N ARG A 55 -9.94 6.07 1.58
CA ARG A 55 -8.73 6.20 2.42
C ARG A 55 -8.49 7.63 2.88
N GLU A 56 -8.85 8.63 2.09
CA GLU A 56 -8.75 10.03 2.47
C GLU A 56 -9.72 10.36 3.60
N THR A 57 -10.98 9.92 3.51
CA THR A 57 -11.95 10.08 4.61
C THR A 57 -11.52 9.41 5.92
N LEU A 58 -10.73 8.33 5.88
CA LEU A 58 -10.13 7.74 7.08
C LEU A 58 -9.07 8.61 7.74
N LYS A 59 -8.40 9.48 6.97
CA LYS A 59 -7.36 10.39 7.48
C LYS A 59 -7.95 11.65 8.11
N GLU A 60 -9.19 12.00 7.80
CA GLU A 60 -9.89 13.18 8.33
C GLU A 60 -10.43 13.00 9.76
N ASP A 61 -10.11 11.88 10.41
CA ASP A 61 -10.52 11.62 11.80
C ASP A 61 -9.84 12.61 12.77
N PRO A 62 -10.59 13.38 13.58
CA PRO A 62 -10.03 14.35 14.54
C PRO A 62 -9.51 13.70 15.84
N ARG A 63 -9.85 12.43 16.10
CA ARG A 63 -9.51 11.74 17.35
C ARG A 63 -8.01 11.61 17.62
N PRO A 64 -7.12 11.41 16.64
CA PRO A 64 -5.67 11.44 16.84
C PRO A 64 -5.16 12.77 17.42
N GLU A 65 -5.74 13.90 17.03
CA GLU A 65 -5.38 15.21 17.58
C GLU A 65 -5.85 15.34 19.03
N SER A 66 -7.07 14.90 19.30
CA SER A 66 -7.62 14.86 20.66
C SER A 66 -6.81 13.96 21.60
N LEU A 67 -6.33 12.81 21.10
CA LEU A 67 -5.44 11.92 21.85
C LEU A 67 -4.10 12.58 22.18
N LYS A 68 -3.51 13.34 21.25
CA LYS A 68 -2.27 14.10 21.50
C LYS A 68 -2.48 15.18 22.55
N LEU A 69 -3.60 15.91 22.51
CA LEU A 69 -3.92 16.92 23.52
C LEU A 69 -4.10 16.30 24.90
N LEU A 70 -4.79 15.16 24.99
CA LEU A 70 -4.94 14.41 26.24
C LEU A 70 -3.60 13.90 26.77
N GLU A 71 -2.70 13.46 25.91
CA GLU A 71 -1.35 13.02 26.29
C GLU A 71 -0.54 14.17 26.91
N ILE A 72 -0.59 15.36 26.30
CA ILE A 72 0.04 16.58 26.86
C ILE A 72 -0.57 16.91 28.22
N GLU A 73 -1.91 16.89 28.36
CA GLU A 73 -2.56 17.18 29.65
C GLU A 73 -2.15 16.18 30.74
N LEU A 74 -2.02 14.90 30.39
CA LEU A 74 -1.57 13.85 31.31
C LEU A 74 -0.14 14.05 31.77
N ASP A 75 0.76 14.41 30.86
CA ASP A 75 2.16 14.70 31.19
C ASP A 75 2.27 15.93 32.10
N ASP A 76 1.52 16.99 31.81
CA ASP A 76 1.46 18.18 32.66
C ASP A 76 0.94 17.85 34.07
N LEU A 77 -0.11 17.04 34.18
CA LEU A 77 -0.63 16.58 35.47
C LEU A 77 0.40 15.74 36.21
N LYS A 78 1.09 14.84 35.51
CA LYS A 78 2.15 14.01 36.10
C LYS A 78 3.29 14.84 36.68
N VAL A 79 3.74 15.87 35.96
CA VAL A 79 4.75 16.82 36.45
C VAL A 79 4.24 17.57 37.69
N ARG A 80 2.99 18.04 37.66
CA ARG A 80 2.35 18.74 38.78
C ARG A 80 2.23 17.89 40.05
N ILE A 81 1.89 16.61 39.90
CA ILE A 81 1.77 15.64 41.01
C ILE A 81 3.14 15.36 41.64
N GLN A 82 4.19 15.27 40.83
CA GLN A 82 5.53 14.96 41.31
C GLN A 82 6.26 16.16 41.92
N ASN A 83 5.74 17.38 41.77
CA ASN A 83 6.38 18.59 42.27
C ASN A 83 6.25 18.71 43.80
N PRO A 84 7.36 18.56 44.57
CA PRO A 84 7.31 18.57 46.03
C PRO A 84 7.06 19.95 46.63
N ILE A 85 7.18 21.03 45.84
CA ILE A 85 6.96 22.41 46.29
C ILE A 85 5.45 22.69 46.43
N ARG A 86 4.60 21.91 45.77
CA ARG A 86 3.14 22.12 45.78
C ARG A 86 2.49 21.51 47.00
N GLU A 87 1.43 22.19 47.44
CA GLU A 87 0.59 21.75 48.54
C GLU A 87 0.03 20.33 48.30
N GLU A 88 0.04 19.51 49.34
CA GLU A 88 -0.42 18.11 49.29
C GLU A 88 -1.86 18.00 48.76
N LYS A 89 -2.75 18.89 49.20
CA LYS A 89 -4.15 18.91 48.75
C LYS A 89 -4.26 19.12 47.23
N GLN A 90 -3.48 20.05 46.68
CA GLN A 90 -3.46 20.31 45.24
C GLN A 90 -2.91 19.12 44.46
N ARG A 91 -1.86 18.45 44.99
CA ARG A 91 -1.33 17.22 44.39
C ARG A 91 -2.35 16.08 44.37
N GLN A 92 -3.15 15.94 45.42
CA GLN A 92 -4.24 14.96 45.46
C GLN A 92 -5.36 15.28 44.46
N GLU A 93 -5.70 16.56 44.28
CA GLU A 93 -6.67 17.00 43.27
C GLU A 93 -6.15 16.74 41.85
N ASP A 94 -4.88 17.07 41.57
CA ASP A 94 -4.24 16.78 40.29
C ASP A 94 -4.16 15.28 40.02
N TYR A 95 -3.90 14.46 41.05
CA TYR A 95 -3.91 13.00 40.93
C TYR A 95 -5.29 12.45 40.58
N ARG A 96 -6.36 12.95 41.22
CA ARG A 96 -7.73 12.57 40.87
C ARG A 96 -8.06 12.94 39.43
N ARG A 97 -7.67 14.15 39.00
CA ARG A 97 -7.86 14.60 37.61
C ARG A 97 -7.07 13.72 36.63
N PHE A 98 -5.84 13.36 36.98
CA PHE A 98 -5.02 12.45 36.18
C PHE A 98 -5.71 11.09 35.98
N LEU A 99 -6.29 10.50 37.01
CA LEU A 99 -7.00 9.21 36.89
C LEU A 99 -8.18 9.30 35.91
N VAL A 100 -8.97 10.37 36.00
CA VAL A 100 -10.11 10.60 35.09
C VAL A 100 -9.62 10.78 33.66
N LYS A 101 -8.65 11.67 33.43
CA LYS A 101 -8.07 11.93 32.10
C LYS A 101 -7.38 10.71 31.50
N HIS A 102 -6.73 9.89 32.32
CA HIS A 102 -6.08 8.68 31.87
C HIS A 102 -7.13 7.65 31.41
N HIS A 103 -8.26 7.56 32.12
CA HIS A 103 -9.37 6.73 31.68
C HIS A 103 -9.94 7.23 30.33
N GLU A 104 -10.23 8.53 30.20
CA GLU A 104 -10.68 9.15 28.94
C GLU A 104 -9.74 8.82 27.77
N TYR A 105 -8.44 9.05 27.95
CA TYR A 105 -7.42 8.72 26.94
C TYR A 105 -7.45 7.23 26.58
N SER A 106 -7.49 6.35 27.57
CA SER A 106 -7.45 4.91 27.35
C SER A 106 -8.69 4.41 26.59
N THR A 107 -9.85 4.98 26.88
CA THR A 107 -11.11 4.64 26.22
C THR A 107 -11.11 5.14 24.79
N LEU A 108 -10.80 6.42 24.56
CA LEU A 108 -10.74 7.01 23.23
C LEU A 108 -9.73 6.29 22.32
N LYS A 109 -8.57 5.91 22.86
CA LYS A 109 -7.54 5.17 22.13
C LYS A 109 -8.04 3.80 21.69
N ARG A 110 -8.76 3.09 22.55
CA ARG A 110 -9.35 1.77 22.23
C ARG A 110 -10.45 1.90 21.18
N GLU A 111 -11.34 2.87 21.33
CA GLU A 111 -12.42 3.13 20.36
C GLU A 111 -11.84 3.49 18.99
N HIS A 112 -10.90 4.44 18.94
CA HIS A 112 -10.26 4.82 17.68
C HIS A 112 -9.56 3.62 17.01
N ALA A 113 -8.86 2.78 17.77
CA ALA A 113 -8.22 1.59 17.22
C ALA A 113 -9.23 0.56 16.67
N ARG A 114 -10.34 0.33 17.37
CA ARG A 114 -11.41 -0.57 16.91
C ARG A 114 -12.07 -0.05 15.65
N ASP A 115 -12.50 1.21 15.66
CA ASP A 115 -13.15 1.85 14.52
C ASP A 115 -12.25 1.86 13.29
N ASN A 116 -10.96 2.17 13.47
CA ASN A 116 -10.01 2.14 12.36
C ASN A 116 -9.85 0.71 11.80
N ALA A 117 -9.75 -0.30 12.67
CA ALA A 117 -9.68 -1.69 12.25
C ALA A 117 -10.94 -2.15 11.50
N GLU A 118 -12.13 -1.77 11.98
CA GLU A 118 -13.41 -2.08 11.32
C GLU A 118 -13.52 -1.41 9.96
N LYS A 119 -13.19 -0.12 9.86
CA LYS A 119 -13.23 0.61 8.59
C LYS A 119 -12.22 0.04 7.59
N LEU A 120 -11.01 -0.33 8.02
CA LEU A 120 -10.03 -0.98 7.16
C LEU A 120 -10.50 -2.37 6.71
N LYS A 121 -11.15 -3.14 7.58
CA LYS A 121 -11.74 -4.42 7.23
C LYS A 121 -12.80 -4.26 6.14
N LEU A 122 -13.75 -3.34 6.33
CA LEU A 122 -14.79 -3.05 5.34
C LEU A 122 -14.21 -2.62 3.99
N LEU A 123 -13.19 -1.75 4.00
CA LEU A 123 -12.50 -1.32 2.78
C LEU A 123 -11.80 -2.49 2.07
N ASN A 124 -11.20 -3.41 2.83
CA ASN A 124 -10.55 -4.58 2.26
C ASN A 124 -11.57 -5.58 1.69
N GLU A 125 -12.66 -5.84 2.40
CA GLU A 125 -13.75 -6.68 1.90
C GLU A 125 -14.37 -6.10 0.62
N SER A 126 -14.56 -4.78 0.53
CA SER A 126 -15.06 -4.14 -0.68
C SER A 126 -14.12 -4.26 -1.89
N MET A 127 -12.82 -4.49 -1.66
CA MET A 127 -11.82 -4.71 -2.73
C MET A 127 -11.73 -6.16 -3.21
N VAL A 128 -12.21 -7.14 -2.43
CA VAL A 128 -12.08 -8.58 -2.75
C VAL A 128 -13.30 -9.11 -3.50
N VAL A 129 -14.44 -8.42 -3.44
CA VAL A 129 -15.71 -8.86 -4.04
C VAL A 129 -15.89 -8.41 -5.51
N THR A 130 -14.87 -7.80 -6.12
CA THR A 130 -14.84 -7.50 -7.58
C THR A 130 -14.12 -8.57 -8.36
#